data_AF-A0A5J4S9Y9-F1
#
_entry.id   AF-A0A5J4S9Y9-F1
#
_cell.length_a   1.000
_cell.length_b   1.000
_cell.length_c   1.000
_cell.angle_alpha   90.00
_cell.angle_beta   90.00
_cell.angle_gamma   90.00
#
_symmetry.space_group_name_H-M   'P 1'
#
loop_
_entity.id
_entity.type
_entity.pdbx_description
1 polymer ?
#
loop_
_entity_poly.entity_id
_entity_poly.type
_entity_poly.pdbx_seq_one_letter_code
_entity_poly.pdbx_strand_id
1 'polypeptide(L)' 'MEKLAGIEFEKDATGRTRYIRVDIDKYGENEALQDFLDGIEAMSQKGEPTIPLHEFIKEQNEKRGLANV' A
#
# COMPACT_ATOMS: atom_id res chain seq x y z
N MET A 1 7.77 -0.45 -26.04
CA MET A 1 7.64 0.22 -24.74
C MET A 1 9.03 0.67 -24.36
N GLU A 2 9.23 1.98 -24.19
CA GLU A 2 10.51 2.50 -23.71
C GLU A 2 10.83 1.92 -22.32
N LYS A 3 12.11 1.64 -22.09
CA LYS A 3 12.58 1.12 -20.81
C LYS A 3 12.57 2.27 -19.82
N LEU A 4 11.51 2.35 -19.00
CA LEU A 4 11.41 3.32 -17.90
C LEU A 4 12.45 2.94 -16.85
N ALA A 5 13.51 3.75 -16.72
CA ALA A 5 14.58 3.48 -15.76
C ALA A 5 14.03 3.48 -14.32
N GLY A 6 14.20 2.38 -13.58
CA GLY A 6 13.66 2.20 -12.23
C GLY A 6 12.31 1.46 -12.17
N ILE A 7 11.78 0.98 -13.31
CA ILE A 7 10.64 0.06 -13.35
C ILE A 7 11.06 -1.21 -14.10
N GLU A 8 10.98 -2.36 -13.43
CA GLU A 8 11.25 -3.66 -14.03
C GLU A 8 9.99 -4.53 -14.08
N PHE A 9 9.80 -5.25 -15.18
CA PHE A 9 8.68 -6.15 -15.38
C PHE A 9 9.18 -7.59 -15.34
N GLU A 10 8.58 -8.40 -14.46
CA GLU A 10 8.88 -9.83 -14.38
C GLU A 10 7.86 -10.61 -15.20
N LYS A 11 8.35 -11.45 -16.12
CA LYS A 11 7.53 -12.28 -17.01
C LYS A 11 7.52 -13.72 -16.53
N ASP A 12 6.38 -14.39 -16.62
CA ASP A 12 6.32 -15.84 -16.44
C ASP A 12 6.91 -16.60 -17.64
N ALA A 13 6.95 -17.93 -17.51
CA ALA A 13 7.42 -18.84 -18.54
C ALA A 13 6.65 -18.76 -19.87
N THR A 14 5.45 -18.15 -19.88
CA THR A 14 4.65 -17.91 -21.09
C THR A 14 4.90 -16.52 -21.70
N GLY A 15 5.76 -15.71 -21.07
CA GLY A 15 6.07 -14.35 -21.49
C GLY A 15 5.06 -13.30 -21.03
N ARG A 16 4.10 -13.66 -20.16
CA ARG A 16 3.12 -12.72 -19.59
C ARG A 16 3.74 -11.99 -18.41
N THR A 17 3.56 -10.67 -18.38
CA THR A 17 3.94 -9.85 -17.21
C THR A 17 3.10 -10.29 -16.01
N ARG A 18 3.78 -10.67 -14.93
CA ARG A 18 3.17 -11.10 -13.66
C ARG A 18 3.41 -10.12 -12.53
N TYR A 19 4.62 -9.55 -12.49
CA TYR A 19 5.02 -8.67 -11.40
C TYR A 19 5.69 -7.42 -11.96
N ILE A 20 5.61 -6.36 -11.17
CA ILE A 20 6.35 -5.11 -11.39
C ILE A 20 7.25 -4.88 -10.17
N ARG A 21 8.47 -4.41 -10.42
CA ARG A 21 9.37 -3.90 -9.39
C ARG A 21 9.56 -2.42 -9.65
N VAL A 22 9.34 -1.61 -8.62
CA VAL A 22 9.43 -0.15 -8.71
C VAL A 22 10.50 0.33 -7.75
N ASP A 23 11.42 1.13 -8.26
CA ASP A 23 12.42 1.84 -7.48
C ASP A 23 11.73 2.95 -6.66
N ILE A 24 11.63 2.73 -5.35
CA ILE A 24 10.96 3.65 -4.42
C ILE A 24 11.78 4.92 -4.19
N ASP A 25 13.11 4.89 -4.29
CA ASP A 25 13.91 6.11 -4.15
C ASP A 25 13.66 7.07 -5.32
N LYS A 26 13.30 6.51 -6.48
CA LYS A 26 13.01 7.27 -7.68
C LYS A 26 11.54 7.64 -7.87
N TYR A 27 10.63 6.76 -7.46
CA TYR A 27 9.19 6.88 -7.72
C TYR A 27 8.32 6.82 -6.45
N GLY A 28 8.91 6.78 -5.26
CA GLY A 28 8.17 6.65 -3.99
C GLY A 28 7.23 7.83 -3.70
N GLU A 29 7.59 9.03 -4.17
CA GLU A 29 6.75 10.25 -4.10
C GLU A 29 5.73 10.34 -5.26
N ASN A 30 5.57 9.28 -6.05
CA ASN A 30 4.58 9.25 -7.13
C ASN A 30 3.19 8.94 -6.58
N GLU A 31 2.27 9.91 -6.67
CA GLU A 31 0.89 9.80 -6.21
C GLU A 31 0.17 8.54 -6.74
N ALA A 32 0.31 8.24 -8.04
CA ALA A 32 -0.34 7.07 -8.63
C ALA A 32 0.21 5.73 -8.10
N LEU A 33 1.48 5.68 -7.70
CA LEU A 33 2.06 4.51 -7.03
C LEU A 33 1.52 4.37 -5.60
N GLN A 34 1.43 5.48 -4.87
CA GLN A 34 0.87 5.49 -3.52
C GLN A 34 -0.59 5.06 -3.52
N ASP A 35 -1.42 5.63 -4.40
CA ASP A 35 -2.83 5.26 -4.58
C ASP A 35 -3.00 3.76 -4.93
N PHE A 36 -2.11 3.22 -5.76
CA PHE A 36 -2.14 1.81 -6.10
C PHE A 36 -1.84 0.91 -4.89
N LEU A 37 -0.84 1.28 -4.09
CA LEU A 37 -0.49 0.55 -2.87
C LEU A 37 -1.60 0.65 -1.81
N ASP A 38 -2.17 1.83 -1.62
CA ASP A 38 -3.32 2.06 -0.73
C ASP A 38 -4.54 1.22 -1.16
N GLY A 39 -4.79 1.14 -2.46
CA GLY A 39 -5.85 0.30 -3.02
C GLY A 39 -5.65 -1.19 -2.75
N ILE A 40 -4.41 -1.69 -2.86
CA ILE A 40 -4.08 -3.09 -2.51
C ILE A 40 -4.32 -3.34 -1.03
N GLU A 41 -3.87 -2.43 -0.16
CA GLU A 41 -4.01 -2.57 1.29
C GLU A 41 -5.49 -2.55 1.71
N ALA A 42 -6.29 -1.61 1.18
CA ALA A 42 -7.72 -1.57 1.44
C ALA A 42 -8.44 -2.85 0.98
N MET A 43 -8.01 -3.42 -0.16
CA MET A 43 -8.55 -4.67 -0.68
C MET A 43 -8.10 -5.90 0.12
N SER A 44 -6.92 -5.89 0.71
CA SER A 44 -6.40 -6.99 1.54
C SER A 44 -7.22 -7.16 2.82
N GLN A 45 -7.74 -6.06 3.37
CA GLN A 45 -8.57 -6.04 4.58
C GLN A 45 -10.07 -6.24 4.28
N LYS A 46 -10.44 -6.53 3.02
CA LYS A 46 -11.84 -6.66 2.62
C LYS A 46 -12.49 -7.88 3.29
N GLY A 47 -13.41 -7.62 4.21
CA GLY A 47 -14.17 -8.65 4.93
C GLY A 47 -13.59 -9.00 6.30
N GLU A 48 -12.50 -8.34 6.70
CA GLU A 48 -12.01 -8.43 8.07
C GLU A 48 -13.01 -7.80 9.07
N PRO A 49 -12.97 -8.22 10.35
CA PRO A 49 -13.79 -7.60 11.39
C PRO A 49 -13.55 -6.09 11.47
N THR A 50 -14.65 -5.34 11.54
CA THR A 50 -14.59 -3.88 11.72
C THR A 50 -14.67 -3.53 13.21
N ILE A 51 -14.05 -2.40 13.58
CA ILE A 51 -14.18 -1.83 14.92
C ILE A 51 -15.00 -0.55 14.87
N PRO A 52 -15.79 -0.25 15.90
CA PRO A 52 -16.42 1.05 16.06
C PRO A 52 -15.37 2.18 16.09
N LEU A 53 -15.72 3.34 15.50
CA LEU A 53 -14.82 4.49 15.45
C LEU A 53 -14.32 4.94 16.83
N HIS A 54 -15.15 4.85 17.88
CA HIS A 54 -14.75 5.23 19.23
C HIS A 54 -13.68 4.30 19.82
N GLU A 55 -13.71 3.01 19.48
CA GLU A 55 -12.68 2.04 19.88
C GLU A 55 -11.38 2.33 19.15
N PHE A 56 -11.44 2.59 17.84
CA PHE A 56 -10.28 3.01 17.05
C PHE A 56 -9.61 4.26 17.66
N ILE A 57 -10.38 5.31 17.96
CA ILE A 57 -9.86 6.55 18.55
C ILE A 57 -9.17 6.26 19.87
N LYS A 58 -9.79 5.44 20.74
CA LYS A 58 -9.21 5.04 22.02
C LYS A 58 -7.85 4.34 21.82
N GLU A 59 -7.78 3.35 20.94
CA GLU A 59 -6.54 2.63 20.66
C GLU A 59 -5.43 3.53 20.11
N GLN A 60 -5.76 4.45 19.20
CA GLN A 60 -4.78 5.39 18.64
C GLN A 60 -4.30 6.41 19.69
N ASN A 61 -5.19 6.87 20.57
CA ASN A 61 -4.83 7.75 21.67
C ASN A 61 -3.92 7.04 22.68
N GLU A 62 -4.21 5.78 23.03
CA GLU A 62 -3.34 4.96 23.88
C GLU A 62 -1.95 4.80 23.25
N LYS A 63 -1.86 4.45 21.96
CA LYS A 63 -0.58 4.34 21.23
C LYS A 63 0.23 5.64 21.21
N ARG A 64 -0.45 6.79 21.20
CA ARG A 64 0.17 8.13 21.18
C ARG A 64 0.46 8.68 22.58
N GLY A 65 0.12 7.96 23.65
CA GLY A 65 0.27 8.43 25.03
C GLY A 65 -0.78 9.47 25.46
N LEU A 66 -1.90 9.55 24.74
CA LEU A 66 -3.02 10.46 24.97
C LEU A 66 -4.21 9.75 25.66
N ALA A 67 -3.94 8.71 26.46
CA ALA A 67 -4.97 7.83 27.03
C ALA A 67 -5.98 8.52 27.97
N ASN A 68 -5.72 9.77 28.38
CA ASN A 68 -6.55 10.56 29.29
C ASN A 68 -7.27 11.75 28.59
N VAL A 69 -7.34 11.75 27.26
CA VAL A 69 -7.96 12.81 26.44
C VAL A 69 -9.25 12.30 25.80
#